data_AF-A0Z7L5-F1
#
_entry.id   AF-A0Z7L5-F1
#
_cell.length_a   1.000
_cell.length_b   1.000
_cell.length_c   1.000
_cell.angle_alpha   90.00
_cell.angle_beta   90.00
_cell.angle_gamma   90.00
#
_symmetry.space_group_name_H-M   'P 1'
#
loop_
_entity.id
_entity.type
_entity.pdbx_description
1 polymer ?
#
loop_
_entity_poly.entity_id
_entity_poly.type
_entity_poly.pdbx_seq_one_letter_code
_entity_poly.pdbx_strand_id
1 'polypeptide(L)'
;MPHTCSRFAIVIFALLVVSGCVSPESAAPEPEPEVSAVELNLPDPLAVGCDCEAMVVVAENYFDRGVRALAARDYDQAATYFERHRDSAGSEAQREADVGIAFVTLMSEASIATADSAASGVDERAEVMILALAAVQTLEGRLEALDALNKAISEDLEKREEALKRLRDLTLGQ
;
A
#
# COMPACT_ATOMS: atom_id res chain seq x y z
N MET A 1 -4.97 -50.44 -25.17
CA MET A 1 -5.64 -49.15 -24.93
C MET A 1 -4.66 -48.23 -24.22
N PRO A 2 -4.19 -47.19 -24.90
CA PRO A 2 -3.12 -46.29 -24.46
C PRO A 2 -3.67 -44.97 -23.92
N HIS A 3 -2.94 -44.34 -22.99
CA HIS A 3 -2.98 -42.89 -22.76
C HIS A 3 -1.52 -42.44 -22.50
N THR A 4 -0.75 -42.13 -23.56
CA THR A 4 -0.44 -40.74 -24.01
C THR A 4 0.18 -39.92 -22.88
N CYS A 5 1.51 -39.87 -22.70
CA CYS A 5 2.51 -39.21 -23.55
C CYS A 5 2.10 -37.78 -23.94
N SER A 6 2.35 -36.80 -23.04
CA SER A 6 2.43 -35.40 -23.43
C SER A 6 3.86 -34.92 -23.20
N ARG A 7 4.54 -34.74 -24.33
CA ARG A 7 5.91 -34.25 -24.46
C ARG A 7 5.86 -32.75 -24.26
N PHE A 8 6.42 -32.24 -23.16
CA PHE A 8 6.81 -30.83 -23.10
C PHE A 8 7.97 -30.64 -24.08
N ALA A 9 7.63 -30.11 -25.25
CA ALA A 9 8.58 -29.77 -26.28
C ALA A 9 9.47 -28.62 -25.76
N ILE A 10 10.69 -28.97 -25.41
CA ILE A 10 11.79 -28.04 -25.23
C ILE A 10 12.10 -27.47 -26.62
N VAL A 11 11.57 -26.28 -26.91
CA VAL A 11 11.96 -25.50 -28.09
C VAL A 11 13.16 -24.66 -27.69
N ILE A 12 14.35 -25.22 -27.89
CA ILE A 12 15.61 -24.48 -27.96
C ILE A 12 15.55 -23.67 -29.25
N PHE A 13 15.33 -22.36 -29.14
CA PHE A 13 15.58 -21.44 -30.25
C PHE A 13 16.91 -20.74 -29.99
N ALA A 14 17.98 -21.42 -30.41
CA ALA A 14 19.28 -20.83 -30.58
C ALA A 14 19.27 -20.00 -31.88
N LEU A 15 19.22 -18.69 -31.75
CA LEU A 15 19.64 -17.77 -32.80
C LEU A 15 20.87 -17.01 -32.33
N LEU A 16 22.02 -17.58 -32.68
CA LEU A 16 23.26 -16.84 -32.91
C LEU A 16 23.07 -15.98 -34.15
N VAL A 17 23.03 -14.65 -33.97
CA VAL A 17 23.42 -13.73 -35.05
C VAL A 17 24.62 -12.94 -34.55
N VAL A 18 25.75 -13.28 -35.16
CA VAL A 18 27.05 -12.65 -35.03
C VAL A 18 27.08 -11.37 -35.88
N SER A 19 27.84 -10.39 -35.38
CA SER A 19 28.46 -9.24 -36.07
C SER A 19 27.59 -8.05 -36.46
N GLY A 20 27.97 -6.91 -35.88
CA GLY A 20 27.90 -5.61 -36.54
C GLY A 20 27.71 -4.42 -35.61
N CYS A 21 28.72 -4.04 -34.81
CA CYS A 21 28.84 -2.63 -34.43
C CYS A 21 29.25 -1.88 -35.70
N VAL A 22 28.28 -1.36 -36.45
CA VAL A 22 28.55 -0.23 -37.34
C VAL A 22 28.64 0.99 -36.44
N SER A 23 29.88 1.40 -36.19
CA SER A 23 30.18 2.73 -35.70
C SER A 23 29.75 3.71 -36.80
N PRO A 24 28.94 4.74 -36.52
CA PRO A 24 28.90 5.87 -37.43
C PRO A 24 30.30 6.49 -37.44
N GLU A 25 30.88 6.61 -38.63
CA GLU A 25 31.93 7.58 -38.92
C GLU A 25 31.34 8.95 -38.58
N SER A 26 31.54 9.37 -37.33
CA SER A 26 31.22 10.73 -36.90
C SER A 26 32.27 11.61 -37.57
N ALA A 27 31.80 12.37 -38.56
CA ALA A 27 32.56 13.46 -39.17
C ALA A 27 33.33 14.25 -38.11
N ALA A 28 34.57 14.60 -38.46
CA ALA A 28 35.47 15.40 -37.64
C ALA A 28 34.71 16.58 -37.00
N PRO A 29 34.80 16.79 -35.68
CA PRO A 29 34.16 17.91 -35.02
C PRO A 29 34.89 19.19 -35.41
N GLU A 30 34.13 20.16 -35.91
CA GLU A 30 34.49 21.57 -35.92
C GLU A 30 34.73 22.02 -34.45
N PRO A 31 35.74 22.84 -34.15
CA PRO A 31 36.12 23.11 -32.77
C PRO A 31 35.05 23.94 -32.05
N GLU A 32 34.27 23.28 -31.20
CA GLU A 32 33.40 23.96 -30.23
C GLU A 32 34.25 24.56 -29.09
N PRO A 33 33.86 25.73 -28.57
CA PRO A 33 34.65 26.46 -27.58
C PRO A 33 34.80 25.66 -26.29
N GLU A 34 36.03 25.64 -25.76
CA GLU A 34 36.40 25.04 -24.49
C GLU A 34 35.50 25.59 -23.36
N VAL A 35 34.46 24.85 -23.02
CA VAL A 35 33.78 25.00 -21.74
C VAL A 35 34.72 24.44 -20.69
N SER A 36 35.45 25.35 -20.05
CA SER A 36 36.24 25.06 -18.85
C SER A 36 35.35 24.30 -17.87
N ALA A 37 35.62 23.00 -17.72
CA ALA A 37 34.98 22.18 -16.73
C ALA A 37 35.28 22.82 -15.37
N VAL A 38 34.25 23.39 -14.74
CA VAL A 38 34.32 23.80 -13.34
C VAL A 38 34.69 22.54 -12.58
N GLU A 39 35.95 22.48 -12.13
CA GLU A 39 36.47 21.43 -11.28
C GLU A 39 35.76 21.58 -9.93
N LEU A 40 34.58 20.95 -9.86
CA LEU A 40 33.86 20.75 -8.63
C LEU A 40 34.83 20.03 -7.69
N ASN A 41 35.24 20.71 -6.61
CA ASN A 41 36.00 20.12 -5.50
C ASN A 41 35.10 19.13 -4.74
N LEU A 42 34.61 18.12 -5.45
CA LEU A 42 33.93 16.99 -4.89
C LEU A 42 35.02 16.11 -4.28
N PRO A 43 34.94 15.78 -2.99
CA PRO A 43 35.87 14.82 -2.41
C PRO A 43 35.83 13.53 -3.24
N ASP A 44 37.02 13.03 -3.58
CA ASP A 44 37.18 11.82 -4.38
C ASP A 44 36.42 10.67 -3.69
N PRO A 45 35.40 10.07 -4.33
CA PRO A 45 34.57 9.04 -3.70
C PRO A 45 35.38 7.78 -3.35
N LEU A 46 36.63 7.68 -3.82
CA LEU A 46 37.55 6.59 -3.53
C LEU A 46 38.60 6.95 -2.45
N ALA A 47 38.68 8.21 -2.00
CA ALA A 47 39.69 8.66 -1.02
C ALA A 47 39.26 8.43 0.45
N VAL A 48 37.99 8.16 0.70
CA VAL A 48 37.52 7.59 1.96
C VAL A 48 37.20 6.14 1.66
N GLY A 49 38.00 5.21 2.20
CA GLY A 49 37.72 3.79 2.07
C GLY A 49 36.28 3.54 2.47
N CYS A 50 35.44 3.22 1.48
CA CYS A 50 34.07 2.83 1.72
C CYS A 50 34.14 1.47 2.39
N ASP A 51 34.17 1.48 3.72
CA ASP A 51 34.13 0.28 4.55
C ASP A 51 32.70 -0.25 4.50
N CYS A 52 32.40 -0.95 3.40
CA CYS A 52 31.14 -1.66 3.19
C CYS A 52 30.89 -2.71 4.28
N GLU A 53 31.94 -3.17 4.98
CA GLU A 53 31.85 -4.04 6.15
C GLU A 53 31.49 -3.29 7.45
N ALA A 54 31.78 -1.99 7.54
CA ALA A 54 31.28 -1.12 8.63
C ALA A 54 29.87 -0.55 8.37
N MET A 55 29.28 -0.82 7.20
CA MET A 55 27.83 -0.67 7.02
C MET A 55 27.14 -1.73 7.88
N VAL A 56 26.91 -1.38 9.15
CA VAL A 56 26.02 -2.13 10.04
C VAL A 56 24.69 -2.21 9.31
N VAL A 57 24.38 -3.38 8.77
CA VAL A 57 23.02 -3.73 8.37
C VAL A 57 22.23 -3.63 9.65
N VAL A 58 21.60 -2.47 9.89
CA VAL A 58 20.65 -2.31 10.99
C VAL A 58 19.59 -3.35 10.72
N ALA A 59 19.61 -4.42 11.50
CA ALA A 59 18.64 -5.48 11.36
C ALA A 59 17.28 -4.83 11.49
N GLU A 60 16.54 -4.78 10.38
CA GLU A 60 15.24 -4.12 10.32
C GLU A 60 14.38 -4.66 11.47
N ASN A 61 13.94 -3.76 12.34
CA ASN A 61 13.14 -4.13 13.49
C ASN A 61 11.77 -4.67 13.03
N TYR A 62 11.07 -5.40 13.91
CA TYR A 62 9.78 -5.98 13.53
C TYR A 62 8.71 -4.92 13.26
N PHE A 63 8.81 -3.73 13.85
CA PHE A 63 7.89 -2.63 13.58
C PHE A 63 7.96 -2.14 12.13
N ASP A 64 9.16 -1.87 11.62
CA ASP A 64 9.40 -1.41 10.25
C ASP A 64 8.89 -2.44 9.22
N ARG A 65 9.10 -3.73 9.51
CA ARG A 65 8.53 -4.82 8.70
C ARG A 65 7.00 -4.83 8.74
N GLY A 66 6.41 -4.57 9.91
CA GLY A 66 4.97 -4.43 10.09
C GLY A 66 4.40 -3.27 9.28
N VAL A 67 5.07 -2.11 9.30
CA VAL A 67 4.70 -0.92 8.51
C VAL A 67 4.80 -1.21 7.01
N ARG A 68 5.84 -1.90 6.54
CA ARG A 68 5.95 -2.29 5.12
C ARG A 68 4.86 -3.27 4.71
N ALA A 69 4.59 -4.29 5.51
CA ALA A 69 3.51 -5.24 5.24
C ALA A 69 2.14 -4.53 5.20
N LEU A 70 1.92 -3.58 6.12
CA LEU A 70 0.73 -2.74 6.15
C LEU A 70 0.60 -1.89 4.87
N ALA A 71 1.68 -1.25 4.42
CA ALA A 71 1.72 -0.50 3.17
C ALA A 71 1.43 -1.40 1.95
N ALA A 72 1.90 -2.65 1.97
CA ALA A 72 1.60 -3.66 0.97
C ALA A 72 0.18 -4.25 1.08
N ARG A 73 -0.63 -3.80 2.05
CA ARG A 73 -1.96 -4.32 2.37
C ARG A 73 -1.98 -5.81 2.79
N ASP A 74 -0.82 -6.33 3.21
CA ASP A 74 -0.69 -7.67 3.80
C ASP A 74 -0.95 -7.58 5.31
N TYR A 75 -2.24 -7.48 5.64
CA TYR A 75 -2.71 -7.28 7.02
C TYR A 75 -2.35 -8.45 7.95
N ASP A 76 -2.40 -9.69 7.46
CA ASP A 76 -2.05 -10.88 8.24
C ASP A 76 -0.56 -10.89 8.60
N GLN A 77 0.30 -10.56 7.64
CA GLN A 77 1.74 -10.46 7.86
C GLN A 77 2.09 -9.25 8.74
N ALA A 78 1.42 -8.11 8.54
CA ALA A 78 1.60 -6.93 9.37
C ALA A 78 1.26 -7.21 10.84
N ALA A 79 0.13 -7.87 11.12
CA ALA A 79 -0.25 -8.29 12.47
C ALA A 79 0.83 -9.18 13.11
N THR A 80 1.31 -10.18 12.37
CA THR A 80 2.38 -11.08 12.85
C THR A 80 3.64 -10.31 13.23
N TYR A 81 4.05 -9.33 12.43
CA TYR A 81 5.23 -8.51 12.73
C TYR A 81 5.00 -7.60 13.93
N PHE A 82 3.85 -6.94 14.04
CA PHE A 82 3.55 -6.12 15.22
C PHE A 82 3.46 -6.95 16.49
N GLU A 83 2.92 -8.17 16.46
CA GLU A 83 2.94 -9.08 17.61
C GLU A 83 4.36 -9.42 18.04
N ARG A 84 5.25 -9.73 17.09
CA ARG A 84 6.67 -9.97 17.39
C ARG A 84 7.38 -8.72 17.91
N HIS A 85 7.00 -7.54 17.44
CA HIS A 85 7.50 -6.26 17.97
C HIS A 85 7.03 -6.03 19.39
N ARG A 86 5.77 -6.36 19.70
CA ARG A 86 5.19 -6.28 21.05
C ARG A 86 5.96 -7.12 22.07
N ASP A 87 6.42 -8.29 21.64
CA ASP A 87 7.20 -9.22 22.46
C ASP A 87 8.66 -8.77 22.66
N SER A 88 9.10 -7.72 21.96
CA SER A 88 10.41 -7.11 22.22
C SER A 88 10.41 -6.36 23.55
N ALA A 89 11.54 -6.39 24.26
CA ALA A 89 11.61 -5.87 25.63
C ALA A 89 11.54 -4.32 25.65
N GLY A 90 10.35 -3.76 25.86
CA GLY A 90 10.18 -2.33 26.09
C GLY A 90 8.71 -1.89 26.11
N SER A 91 8.36 -0.98 27.04
CA SER A 91 7.01 -0.40 27.07
C SER A 91 6.68 0.42 25.82
N GLU A 92 7.69 0.93 25.14
CA GLU A 92 7.58 1.64 23.86
C GLU A 92 7.15 0.69 22.75
N ALA A 93 7.86 -0.43 22.58
CA ALA A 93 7.54 -1.42 21.57
C ALA A 93 6.14 -2.02 21.74
N GLN A 94 5.69 -2.18 22.99
CA GLN A 94 4.31 -2.57 23.28
C GLN A 94 3.30 -1.54 22.76
N ARG A 95 3.49 -0.25 23.07
CA ARG A 95 2.59 0.82 22.60
C ARG A 95 2.58 0.93 21.09
N GLU A 96 3.74 0.85 20.45
CA GLU A 96 3.88 0.89 19.00
C GLU A 96 3.15 -0.29 18.33
N ALA A 97 3.35 -1.50 18.86
CA ALA A 97 2.67 -2.69 18.36
C ALA A 97 1.15 -2.62 18.57
N ASP A 98 0.68 -2.15 19.73
CA ASP A 98 -0.75 -2.03 20.01
C ASP A 98 -1.44 -1.07 19.04
N VAL A 99 -0.79 0.05 18.70
CA VAL A 99 -1.27 0.98 17.67
C VAL A 99 -1.28 0.30 16.29
N GLY A 100 -0.20 -0.39 15.93
CA GLY A 100 -0.11 -1.12 14.65
C GLY A 100 -1.18 -2.20 14.49
N ILE A 101 -1.38 -3.02 15.52
CA ILE A 101 -2.40 -4.09 15.55
C ILE A 101 -3.81 -3.48 15.47
N ALA A 102 -4.09 -2.42 16.25
CA ALA A 102 -5.41 -1.76 16.20
C ALA A 102 -5.71 -1.21 14.80
N PHE A 103 -4.71 -0.63 14.14
CA PHE A 103 -4.86 -0.12 12.78
C PHE A 103 -5.08 -1.26 11.77
N VAL A 104 -4.33 -2.36 11.86
CA VAL A 104 -4.53 -3.56 11.03
C VAL A 104 -5.95 -4.10 11.19
N THR A 105 -6.45 -4.23 12.44
CA THR A 105 -7.81 -4.68 12.73
C THR A 105 -8.84 -3.78 12.05
N LEU A 106 -8.74 -2.46 12.24
CA LEU A 106 -9.65 -1.49 11.61
C LEU A 106 -9.68 -1.65 10.08
N MET A 107 -8.51 -1.74 9.46
CA MET A 107 -8.39 -1.86 8.01
C MET A 107 -8.96 -3.19 7.48
N SER A 108 -8.72 -4.29 8.19
CA SER A 108 -9.23 -5.62 7.84
C SER A 108 -10.75 -5.72 7.95
N GLU A 109 -11.34 -5.24 9.06
CA GLU A 109 -12.78 -5.32 9.32
C GLU A 109 -13.59 -4.45 8.37
N ALA A 110 -13.10 -3.23 8.14
CA ALA A 110 -13.83 -2.29 7.33
C ALA A 110 -13.70 -2.60 5.82
N SER A 111 -12.95 -3.64 5.43
CA SER A 111 -12.67 -3.96 4.03
C SER A 111 -12.25 -2.71 3.25
N ILE A 112 -11.52 -1.79 3.93
CA ILE A 112 -11.10 -0.51 3.38
C ILE A 112 -10.02 -0.82 2.34
N ALA A 113 -10.51 -1.10 1.14
CA ALA A 113 -9.74 -1.28 -0.08
C ALA A 113 -8.64 -2.36 0.00
N THR A 114 -9.00 -3.59 -0.36
CA THR A 114 -8.25 -4.39 -1.36
C THR A 114 -8.44 -3.83 -2.78
N ALA A 115 -8.72 -2.53 -2.92
CA ALA A 115 -8.77 -1.89 -4.22
C ALA A 115 -7.33 -1.77 -4.72
N ASP A 116 -6.95 -2.76 -5.53
CA ASP A 116 -5.98 -2.92 -6.64
C ASP A 116 -4.79 -1.96 -6.84
N SER A 117 -4.68 -0.90 -6.06
CA SER A 117 -3.52 -0.03 -5.97
C SER A 117 -2.61 -0.59 -4.88
N ALA A 118 -1.92 -1.69 -5.19
CA ALA A 118 -0.54 -1.82 -4.76
C ALA A 118 0.20 -0.68 -5.47
N ALA A 119 0.22 0.50 -4.84
CA ALA A 119 0.80 1.69 -5.43
C ALA A 119 2.30 1.47 -5.58
N SER A 120 2.69 1.04 -6.77
CA SER A 120 4.09 0.90 -7.14
C SER A 120 4.67 2.30 -7.30
N GLY A 121 5.52 2.73 -6.35
CA GLY A 121 6.37 3.90 -6.51
C GLY A 121 6.23 5.00 -5.46
N VAL A 122 5.46 4.79 -4.40
CA VAL A 122 5.35 5.72 -3.26
C VAL A 122 6.05 5.11 -2.04
N ASP A 123 6.64 5.96 -1.20
CA ASP A 123 7.26 5.57 0.08
C ASP A 123 6.25 4.86 0.99
N GLU A 124 6.68 3.82 1.71
CA GLU A 124 5.80 3.01 2.54
C GLU A 124 5.02 3.83 3.57
N ARG A 125 5.61 4.92 4.09
CA ARG A 125 4.93 5.78 5.06
C ARG A 125 3.83 6.60 4.41
N ALA A 126 4.04 7.06 3.19
CA ALA A 126 3.02 7.76 2.43
C ALA A 126 1.87 6.82 2.04
N GLU A 127 2.15 5.55 1.73
CA GLU A 127 1.11 4.53 1.55
C GLU A 127 0.27 4.32 2.82
N VAL A 128 0.90 4.23 3.99
CA VAL A 128 0.16 4.13 5.25
C VAL A 128 -0.71 5.38 5.50
N MET A 129 -0.25 6.58 5.13
CA MET A 129 -1.07 7.79 5.20
C MET A 129 -2.26 7.75 4.24
N ILE A 130 -2.08 7.25 3.01
CA ILE A 130 -3.16 7.06 2.04
C ILE A 130 -4.21 6.07 2.60
N LEU A 131 -3.77 4.97 3.22
CA LEU A 131 -4.65 4.02 3.89
C LEU A 131 -5.46 4.69 5.01
N ALA A 132 -4.81 5.51 5.84
CA ALA A 132 -5.50 6.22 6.92
C ALA A 132 -6.55 7.21 6.39
N LEU A 133 -6.25 7.95 5.31
CA LEU A 133 -7.22 8.86 4.69
C LEU A 133 -8.40 8.11 4.07
N ALA A 134 -8.14 6.99 3.40
CA ALA A 134 -9.20 6.13 2.85
C ALA A 134 -10.11 5.57 3.96
N ALA A 135 -9.54 5.26 5.12
CA ALA A 135 -10.31 4.82 6.28
C ALA A 135 -11.25 5.90 6.80
N VAL A 136 -10.76 7.13 6.93
CA VAL A 136 -11.58 8.28 7.35
C VAL A 136 -12.73 8.51 6.38
N GLN A 137 -12.46 8.56 5.07
CA GLN A 137 -13.49 8.76 4.05
C GLN A 137 -14.54 7.64 4.06
N THR A 138 -14.11 6.40 4.29
CA THR A 138 -15.02 5.25 4.41
C THR A 138 -15.94 5.38 5.63
N LEU A 139 -15.40 5.85 6.77
CA LEU A 139 -16.19 6.08 7.98
C LEU A 139 -17.17 7.23 7.81
N GLU A 140 -16.76 8.34 7.18
CA GLU A 140 -17.65 9.47 6.87
C GLU A 140 -18.82 9.02 5.99
N GLY A 141 -18.56 8.28 4.91
CA GLY A 141 -19.62 7.75 4.05
C GLY A 141 -20.58 6.79 4.78
N ARG A 142 -20.08 5.98 5.72
CA ARG A 142 -20.94 5.12 6.56
C ARG A 142 -21.80 5.92 7.52
N LEU A 143 -21.28 7.01 8.10
CA LEU A 143 -22.04 7.89 8.98
C LEU A 143 -23.16 8.60 8.22
N GLU A 144 -22.87 9.12 7.02
CA GLU A 144 -23.89 9.73 6.16
C GLU A 144 -24.98 8.73 5.78
N ALA A 145 -24.60 7.51 5.41
CA ALA A 145 -25.56 6.44 5.09
C ALA A 145 -26.44 6.09 6.31
N LEU A 146 -25.85 6.05 7.51
CA LEU A 146 -26.57 5.75 8.74
C LEU A 146 -27.53 6.88 9.12
N ASP A 147 -27.14 8.14 8.94
CA ASP A 147 -27.99 9.31 9.17
C ASP A 147 -29.19 9.32 8.21
N ALA A 148 -28.94 9.09 6.92
CA ALA A 148 -29.99 9.00 5.91
C ALA A 148 -31.00 7.88 6.23
N LEU A 149 -30.50 6.71 6.67
CA LEU A 149 -31.35 5.58 7.07
C LEU A 149 -32.16 5.89 8.33
N ASN A 150 -31.56 6.53 9.33
CA ASN A 150 -32.27 6.92 10.54
C ASN A 150 -33.39 7.92 10.23
N LYS A 151 -33.11 8.94 9.40
CA LYS A 151 -34.11 9.89 8.95
C LYS A 151 -35.26 9.21 8.20
N ALA A 152 -34.95 8.31 7.27
CA ALA A 152 -35.96 7.57 6.53
C ALA A 152 -36.87 6.73 7.43
N ILE A 153 -36.29 6.06 8.44
CA ILE A 153 -37.05 5.29 9.43
C ILE A 153 -37.93 6.21 10.28
N SER A 154 -37.39 7.35 10.72
CA SER A 154 -38.14 8.31 11.54
C SER A 154 -39.35 8.86 10.78
N GLU A 155 -39.19 9.22 9.50
CA GLU A 155 -40.29 9.67 8.64
C GLU A 155 -41.32 8.56 8.37
N ASP A 156 -40.89 7.31 8.23
CA ASP A 156 -41.81 6.17 8.06
C ASP A 156 -42.64 5.92 9.33
N LEU A 157 -42.01 6.01 10.50
CA LEU A 157 -42.70 5.89 11.78
C LEU A 157 -43.74 7.01 11.96
N GLU A 158 -43.41 8.26 11.65
CA GLU A 158 -44.35 9.38 11.72
C GLU A 158 -45.58 9.13 10.81
N LYS A 159 -45.35 8.69 9.57
CA LYS A 159 -46.44 8.35 8.63
C LYS A 159 -47.32 7.22 9.17
N ARG A 160 -46.73 6.20 9.79
CA ARG A 160 -47.47 5.08 10.40
C ARG A 160 -48.29 5.55 11.60
N GLU A 161 -47.75 6.42 12.44
CA GLU A 161 -48.47 7.00 13.58
C GLU A 161 -49.66 7.84 13.13
N GLU A 162 -49.50 8.67 12.09
CA GLU A 162 -50.61 9.42 11.52
C GLU A 162 -51.70 8.51 10.93
N ALA A 163 -51.31 7.46 10.21
CA ALA A 163 -52.25 6.49 9.66
C ALA A 163 -53.05 5.79 10.77
N LEU A 164 -52.38 5.38 11.86
CA LEU A 164 -53.03 4.79 13.02
C LEU A 164 -53.97 5.76 13.71
N LYS A 165 -53.60 7.05 13.81
CA LYS A 165 -54.47 8.10 14.36
C LYS A 165 -55.74 8.26 13.54
N ARG A 166 -55.63 8.34 12.21
CA ARG A 166 -56.79 8.44 11.29
C ARG A 166 -57.68 7.21 11.38
N LEU A 167 -57.10 6.00 11.42
CA LEU A 167 -57.85 4.77 11.60
C LEU A 167 -58.62 4.75 12.93
N ARG A 168 -57.95 5.12 14.03
CA ARG A 168 -58.58 5.20 15.35
C ARG A 168 -59.74 6.19 15.34
N ASP A 169 -59.54 7.39 14.79
CA ASP A 169 -60.56 8.43 14.75
C ASP A 169 -61.78 7.97 13.91
N LEU A 170 -61.57 7.19 12.83
CA LEU A 170 -62.66 6.55 12.07
C LEU A 170 -63.38 5.44 12.85
N THR A 171 -62.67 4.67 13.67
CA THR A 171 -63.27 3.57 14.45
C THR A 171 -64.00 4.04 15.72
N LEU A 172 -63.64 5.19 16.29
CA LEU A 172 -64.23 5.74 17.51
C LEU A 172 -65.23 6.89 17.24
N GLY A 173 -65.29 7.40 16.01
CA GLY A 173 -66.16 8.50 15.59
C GLY A 173 -67.51 8.08 14.99
N GLN A 174 -67.92 6.82 15.16
CA GLN A 174 -69.28 6.32 14.88
C GLN A 174 -69.98 5.91 16.19
#